data_AF-A0A7J9R5E8-F1
#
_entry.id   AF-A0A7J9R5E8-F1
#
_cell.length_a   1.000
_cell.length_b   1.000
_cell.length_c   1.000
_cell.angle_alpha   90.00
_cell.angle_beta   90.00
_cell.angle_gamma   90.00
#
_symmetry.space_group_name_H-M   'P 1'
#
loop_
_entity.id
_entity.type
_entity.pdbx_description
1 polymer ?
#
loop_
_entity_poly.entity_id
_entity_poly.type
_entity_poly.pdbx_seq_one_letter_code
_entity_poly.pdbx_strand_id
1 'polypeptide(L)'
;MTEGNFKIINARFTHKNIPIHKLERFSFKDIPAAANEFKKISDVSECVIIQTASRVEIFLIINLDTEDSPDARRPEAKGLVINQIQDTWTSLTELDQWEIDHFDQTLEIYSGTEVYRNLLKLACGLDSVVVGKNEILNQLKTAIAESKESKTSGRVLNKLFDTCIRVATQIREATGIGENVVSLGDIAVKIAEENAGIDKKK
;
A
#
# COMPACT_ATOMS: atom_id res chain seq x y z
N MET A 1 10.57 -26.85 8.58
CA MET A 1 9.55 -25.90 8.11
C MET A 1 9.77 -25.79 6.62
N THR A 2 8.86 -26.33 5.82
CA THR A 2 8.92 -26.26 4.36
C THR A 2 8.98 -24.78 3.97
N GLU A 3 10.12 -24.35 3.41
CA GLU A 3 10.27 -23.08 2.72
C GLU A 3 9.31 -23.13 1.53
N GLY A 4 8.10 -22.61 1.70
CA GLY A 4 7.24 -22.32 0.55
C GLY A 4 7.96 -21.28 -0.29
N ASN A 5 8.23 -21.59 -1.55
CA ASN A 5 8.92 -20.68 -2.45
C ASN A 5 7.88 -19.64 -2.89
N PHE A 6 7.73 -18.56 -2.13
CA PHE A 6 6.80 -17.49 -2.47
C PHE A 6 7.55 -16.17 -2.57
N LYS A 7 7.02 -15.28 -3.41
CA LYS A 7 7.48 -13.91 -3.53
C LYS A 7 6.41 -12.96 -3.05
N ILE A 8 6.77 -12.07 -2.13
CA ILE A 8 5.93 -10.95 -1.76
C ILE A 8 6.19 -9.75 -2.68
N ILE A 9 5.11 -9.12 -3.14
CA ILE A 9 5.13 -7.90 -3.94
C ILE A 9 4.25 -6.84 -3.27
N ASN A 10 4.69 -5.59 -3.32
CA ASN A 10 3.89 -4.41 -3.03
C ASN A 10 3.89 -3.51 -4.26
N ALA A 11 2.73 -3.39 -4.91
CA ALA A 11 2.50 -2.51 -6.05
C ALA A 11 1.70 -1.30 -5.57
N ARG A 12 2.17 -0.07 -5.84
CA ARG A 12 1.60 1.11 -5.20
C ARG A 12 1.65 2.40 -6.01
N PHE A 13 0.66 3.23 -5.73
CA PHE A 13 0.52 4.62 -6.12
C PHE A 13 0.43 5.47 -4.85
N THR A 14 1.23 6.53 -4.72
CA THR A 14 1.28 7.34 -3.50
C THR A 14 1.35 8.83 -3.81
N HIS A 15 1.11 9.67 -2.80
CA HIS A 15 1.27 11.12 -2.93
C HIS A 15 2.69 11.58 -3.37
N LYS A 16 3.69 10.68 -3.35
CA LYS A 16 5.07 10.97 -3.76
C LYS A 16 5.26 10.95 -5.27
N ASN A 17 4.43 10.19 -5.99
CA ASN A 17 4.55 10.00 -7.44
C ASN A 17 3.29 10.46 -8.19
N ILE A 18 2.15 10.53 -7.52
CA ILE A 18 0.89 11.02 -8.09
C ILE A 18 0.36 12.18 -7.25
N PRO A 19 -0.09 13.28 -7.87
CA PRO A 19 -0.78 14.35 -7.17
C PRO A 19 -1.98 13.83 -6.38
N ILE A 20 -2.14 14.25 -5.12
CA ILE A 20 -3.16 13.71 -4.19
C ILE A 20 -4.57 13.68 -4.80
N HIS A 21 -4.97 14.74 -5.52
CA HIS A 21 -6.30 14.85 -6.14
C HIS A 21 -6.54 13.85 -7.29
N LYS A 22 -5.49 13.19 -7.80
CA LYS A 22 -5.60 12.14 -8.83
C LYS A 22 -5.66 10.73 -8.23
N LEU A 23 -5.21 10.50 -6.99
CA LEU A 23 -5.15 9.17 -6.37
C LEU A 23 -6.52 8.48 -6.24
N GLU A 24 -7.60 9.25 -6.19
CA GLU A 24 -8.96 8.73 -6.20
C GLU A 24 -9.26 7.93 -7.48
N ARG A 25 -8.66 8.27 -8.62
CA ARG A 25 -8.86 7.51 -9.87
C ARG A 25 -8.21 6.14 -9.87
N PHE A 26 -7.11 6.00 -9.11
CA PHE A 26 -6.40 4.73 -8.92
C PHE A 26 -7.05 3.87 -7.83
N SER A 27 -8.09 4.38 -7.17
CA SER A 27 -8.75 3.75 -6.04
C SER A 27 -9.86 2.81 -6.48
N PHE A 28 -10.04 1.73 -5.73
CA PHE A 28 -11.08 0.73 -5.97
C PHE A 28 -12.39 1.11 -5.27
N LYS A 29 -13.52 0.93 -5.96
CA LYS A 29 -14.86 1.16 -5.39
C LYS A 29 -15.27 0.07 -4.38
N ASP A 30 -14.92 -1.18 -4.68
CA ASP A 30 -15.19 -2.35 -3.84
C ASP A 30 -13.87 -3.09 -3.59
N ILE A 31 -13.30 -2.89 -2.39
CA ILE A 31 -12.00 -3.44 -2.01
C ILE A 31 -12.03 -4.99 -1.95
N PRO A 32 -13.00 -5.64 -1.29
CA PRO A 32 -13.12 -7.10 -1.34
C PRO A 32 -13.23 -7.67 -2.75
N ALA A 33 -14.05 -7.07 -3.62
CA ALA A 33 -14.18 -7.52 -5.01
C ALA A 33 -12.87 -7.35 -5.77
N ALA A 34 -12.23 -6.17 -5.68
CA ALA A 34 -10.95 -5.92 -6.33
C ALA A 34 -9.87 -6.89 -5.87
N ALA A 35 -9.75 -7.12 -4.56
CA ALA A 35 -8.78 -8.08 -4.01
C ALA A 35 -9.01 -9.51 -4.52
N ASN A 36 -10.26 -9.91 -4.74
CA ASN A 36 -10.58 -11.20 -5.37
C ASN A 36 -10.20 -11.25 -6.85
N GLU A 37 -10.36 -10.16 -7.61
CA GLU A 37 -9.91 -10.09 -9.00
C GLU A 37 -8.38 -10.22 -9.10
N PHE A 38 -7.61 -9.55 -8.23
CA PHE A 38 -6.15 -9.74 -8.17
C PHE A 38 -5.74 -11.16 -7.81
N LYS A 39 -6.55 -11.89 -7.02
CA LYS A 39 -6.32 -13.31 -6.73
C LYS A 39 -6.60 -14.25 -7.90
N LYS A 40 -7.26 -13.78 -8.97
CA LYS A 40 -7.43 -14.57 -10.19
C LYS A 40 -6.20 -14.55 -11.09
N ILE A 41 -5.27 -13.62 -10.86
CA ILE A 41 -3.96 -13.61 -11.54
C ILE A 41 -3.25 -14.93 -11.20
N SER A 42 -2.65 -15.57 -12.21
CA SER A 42 -1.94 -16.84 -12.03
C SER A 42 -0.93 -16.73 -10.89
N ASP A 43 -0.86 -17.77 -10.07
CA ASP A 43 0.09 -17.92 -8.98
C ASP A 43 -0.09 -16.94 -7.80
N VAL A 44 -1.04 -16.00 -7.84
CA VAL A 44 -1.38 -15.14 -6.70
C VAL A 44 -2.23 -15.90 -5.68
N SER A 45 -1.72 -16.06 -4.46
CA SER A 45 -2.40 -16.81 -3.38
C SER A 45 -3.05 -15.91 -2.32
N GLU A 46 -2.47 -14.74 -2.06
CA GLU A 46 -2.97 -13.80 -1.06
C GLU A 46 -2.94 -12.37 -1.60
N CYS A 47 -3.94 -11.57 -1.24
CA CYS A 47 -4.07 -10.16 -1.59
C CYS A 47 -4.58 -9.33 -0.40
N VAL A 48 -3.91 -8.22 -0.11
CA VAL A 48 -4.37 -7.18 0.83
C VAL A 48 -4.25 -5.83 0.13
N ILE A 49 -5.31 -5.03 0.19
CA ILE A 49 -5.34 -3.69 -0.40
C ILE A 49 -5.39 -2.65 0.72
N ILE A 50 -4.60 -1.60 0.58
CA ILE A 50 -4.57 -0.45 1.48
C ILE A 50 -4.88 0.80 0.65
N GLN A 51 -5.96 1.47 0.99
CA GLN A 51 -6.40 2.66 0.28
C GLN A 51 -6.71 3.78 1.27
N THR A 52 -6.13 4.95 1.02
CA THR A 52 -6.32 6.15 1.81
C THR A 52 -6.38 7.35 0.86
N ALA A 53 -6.65 8.55 1.38
CA ALA A 53 -6.56 9.77 0.58
C ALA A 53 -5.15 10.04 -0.01
N SER A 54 -4.09 9.37 0.45
CA SER A 54 -2.70 9.64 0.07
C SER A 54 -1.95 8.46 -0.58
N ARG A 55 -2.62 7.30 -0.72
CA ARG A 55 -2.05 6.10 -1.35
C ARG A 55 -3.11 5.08 -1.73
N VAL A 56 -2.77 4.29 -2.74
CA VAL A 56 -3.40 2.99 -3.04
C VAL A 56 -2.27 1.98 -3.18
N GLU A 57 -2.25 0.97 -2.32
CA GLU A 57 -1.22 -0.06 -2.29
C GLU A 57 -1.84 -1.45 -2.28
N ILE A 58 -1.26 -2.37 -3.04
CA ILE A 58 -1.67 -3.77 -3.08
C ILE A 58 -0.48 -4.64 -2.68
N PHE A 59 -0.73 -5.55 -1.76
CA PHE A 59 0.22 -6.54 -1.28
C PHE A 59 -0.20 -7.90 -1.80
N LEU A 60 0.68 -8.54 -2.56
CA LEU A 60 0.42 -9.83 -3.18
C LEU A 60 1.43 -10.87 -2.73
N ILE A 61 0.97 -12.11 -2.57
CA ILE A 61 1.84 -13.29 -2.47
C ILE A 61 1.71 -14.07 -3.74
N ILE A 62 2.83 -14.26 -4.43
CA ILE A 62 2.94 -15.05 -5.64
C ILE A 62 3.69 -16.33 -5.29
N ASN A 63 3.06 -17.47 -5.52
CA ASN A 63 3.69 -18.77 -5.35
C ASN A 63 4.64 -19.02 -6.53
N LEU A 64 5.85 -19.50 -6.26
CA LEU A 64 6.87 -19.81 -7.27
C LEU A 64 6.93 -21.31 -7.58
N ASP A 65 6.06 -22.11 -6.94
CA ASP A 65 6.05 -23.57 -6.96
C ASP A 65 5.14 -24.17 -8.04
N THR A 66 4.81 -23.43 -9.10
CA THR A 66 4.32 -24.05 -10.34
C THR A 66 5.49 -24.76 -11.03
N GLU A 67 5.71 -26.00 -10.60
CA GLU A 67 6.71 -26.97 -11.09
C GLU A 67 6.67 -27.13 -12.63
N ASP A 68 7.84 -27.44 -13.22
CA ASP A 68 8.02 -27.94 -14.61
C ASP A 68 7.79 -27.01 -15.81
N SER A 69 8.12 -25.73 -15.67
CA SER A 69 8.39 -24.86 -16.83
C SER A 69 9.86 -24.41 -16.83
N PRO A 70 10.66 -24.74 -17.85
CA PRO A 70 11.98 -24.13 -18.06
C PRO A 70 11.94 -22.59 -18.11
N ASP A 71 10.74 -22.02 -18.28
CA ASP A 71 10.44 -20.61 -18.47
C ASP A 71 10.26 -19.80 -17.17
N ALA A 72 9.94 -20.44 -16.03
CA ALA A 72 9.69 -19.74 -14.76
C ALA A 72 10.93 -18.99 -14.20
N ARG A 73 12.13 -19.32 -14.70
CA ARG A 73 13.40 -18.66 -14.35
C ARG A 73 13.73 -17.48 -15.28
N ARG A 74 12.93 -17.23 -16.33
CA ARG A 74 13.18 -16.12 -17.26
C ARG A 74 12.74 -14.78 -16.65
N PRO A 75 13.49 -13.70 -16.93
CA PRO A 75 13.05 -12.33 -16.60
C PRO A 75 11.65 -12.00 -17.13
N GLU A 76 11.24 -12.65 -18.22
CA GLU A 76 9.93 -12.51 -18.88
C GLU A 76 8.75 -12.87 -17.97
N ALA A 77 8.87 -13.89 -17.12
CA ALA A 77 7.81 -14.27 -16.17
C ALA A 77 7.53 -13.18 -15.13
N LYS A 78 8.56 -12.40 -14.73
CA LYS A 78 8.37 -11.24 -13.83
C LYS A 78 7.67 -10.09 -14.54
N GLY A 79 8.00 -9.84 -15.82
CA GLY A 79 7.30 -8.84 -16.63
C GLY A 79 5.84 -9.19 -16.82
N LEU A 80 5.54 -10.48 -17.03
CA LEU A 80 4.17 -10.96 -17.24
C LEU A 80 3.25 -10.69 -16.04
N VAL A 81 3.71 -10.99 -14.82
CA VAL A 81 2.89 -10.74 -13.61
C VAL A 81 2.69 -9.24 -13.38
N ILE A 82 3.69 -8.41 -13.67
CA ILE A 82 3.55 -6.94 -13.56
C ILE A 82 2.50 -6.44 -14.54
N ASN A 83 2.53 -6.90 -15.79
CA ASN A 83 1.54 -6.54 -16.80
C ASN A 83 0.13 -6.98 -16.37
N GLN A 84 -0.02 -8.20 -15.83
CA GLN A 84 -1.31 -8.67 -15.32
C GLN A 84 -1.83 -7.83 -14.14
N ILE A 85 -0.94 -7.37 -13.25
CA ILE A 85 -1.30 -6.43 -12.19
C ILE A 85 -1.80 -5.12 -12.79
N GLN A 86 -1.09 -4.57 -13.78
CA GLN A 86 -1.49 -3.34 -14.46
C GLN A 86 -2.84 -3.48 -15.17
N ASP A 87 -3.03 -4.54 -15.96
CA ASP A 87 -4.28 -4.82 -16.67
C ASP A 87 -5.45 -4.97 -15.69
N THR A 88 -5.24 -5.72 -14.61
CA THR A 88 -6.26 -5.91 -13.55
C THR A 88 -6.58 -4.57 -12.90
N TRP A 89 -5.57 -3.78 -12.54
CA TRP A 89 -5.77 -2.47 -11.92
C TRP A 89 -6.56 -1.53 -12.82
N THR A 90 -6.16 -1.41 -14.10
CA THR A 90 -6.86 -0.60 -15.10
C THR A 90 -8.30 -1.04 -15.29
N SER A 91 -8.57 -2.35 -15.30
CA SER A 91 -9.94 -2.87 -15.47
C SER A 91 -10.87 -2.56 -14.30
N LEU A 92 -10.32 -2.29 -13.11
CA LEU A 92 -11.06 -2.05 -11.87
C LEU A 92 -11.14 -0.57 -11.48
N THR A 93 -10.54 0.31 -12.28
CA THR A 93 -10.40 1.74 -11.99
C THR A 93 -10.85 2.58 -13.18
N GLU A 94 -11.07 3.88 -12.94
CA GLU A 94 -11.54 4.83 -13.96
C GLU A 94 -10.37 5.69 -14.45
N LEU A 95 -9.28 5.04 -14.87
CA LEU A 95 -8.10 5.72 -15.38
C LEU A 95 -8.30 6.19 -16.82
N ASP A 96 -7.79 7.38 -17.12
CA ASP A 96 -7.72 7.85 -18.50
C ASP A 96 -6.50 7.28 -19.24
N GLN A 97 -6.49 7.45 -20.57
CA GLN A 97 -5.41 6.91 -21.41
C GLN A 97 -4.03 7.45 -21.01
N TRP A 98 -3.94 8.70 -20.57
CA TRP A 98 -2.67 9.28 -20.15
C TRP A 98 -2.16 8.59 -18.88
N GLU A 99 -3.03 8.34 -17.92
CA GLU A 99 -2.70 7.65 -16.67
C GLU A 99 -2.22 6.21 -16.94
N ILE A 100 -2.87 5.50 -17.87
CA ILE A 100 -2.48 4.15 -18.29
C ILE A 100 -1.11 4.16 -19.00
N ASP A 101 -0.90 5.08 -19.94
CA ASP A 101 0.33 5.18 -20.73
C ASP A 101 1.57 5.52 -19.88
N HIS A 102 1.38 6.10 -18.69
CA HIS A 102 2.46 6.57 -17.80
C HIS A 102 2.58 5.71 -16.51
N PHE A 103 2.10 4.46 -16.53
CA PHE A 103 2.29 3.52 -15.42
C PHE A 103 3.77 3.27 -15.12
N ASP A 104 4.65 3.28 -16.11
CA ASP A 104 6.10 3.13 -15.93
C ASP A 104 6.72 4.21 -15.03
N GLN A 105 6.13 5.40 -15.01
CA GLN A 105 6.57 6.55 -14.23
C GLN A 105 5.86 6.68 -12.88
N THR A 106 4.70 6.05 -12.73
CA THR A 106 3.81 6.25 -11.57
C THR A 106 3.61 5.02 -10.72
N LEU A 107 3.70 3.80 -11.27
CA LEU A 107 3.56 2.56 -10.49
C LEU A 107 4.90 2.18 -9.87
N GLU A 108 4.97 2.21 -8.55
CA GLU A 108 6.12 1.65 -7.83
C GLU A 108 5.87 0.18 -7.47
N ILE A 109 6.88 -0.67 -7.68
CA ILE A 109 6.82 -2.09 -7.33
C ILE A 109 8.00 -2.45 -6.44
N TYR A 110 7.71 -2.91 -5.23
CA TYR A 110 8.68 -3.42 -4.27
C TYR A 110 8.52 -4.92 -4.09
N SER A 111 9.61 -5.63 -3.78
CA SER A 111 9.55 -7.06 -3.50
C SER A 111 10.52 -7.49 -2.40
N GLY A 112 10.25 -8.66 -1.81
CA GLY A 112 11.09 -9.21 -0.75
C GLY A 112 11.19 -8.28 0.46
N THR A 113 12.41 -8.06 0.96
CA THR A 113 12.68 -7.29 2.20
C THR A 113 12.20 -5.84 2.14
N GLU A 114 12.16 -5.23 0.95
CA GLU A 114 11.72 -3.84 0.81
C GLU A 114 10.22 -3.67 1.11
N VAL A 115 9.41 -4.71 0.88
CA VAL A 115 7.99 -4.69 1.25
C VAL A 115 7.83 -4.57 2.77
N TYR A 116 8.59 -5.37 3.53
CA TYR A 116 8.59 -5.32 4.99
C TYR A 116 9.05 -3.96 5.51
N ARG A 117 10.15 -3.44 4.94
CA ARG A 117 10.72 -2.14 5.31
C ARG A 117 9.72 -1.01 5.08
N ASN A 118 9.10 -0.96 3.90
CA ASN A 118 8.17 0.10 3.53
C ASN A 118 6.87 0.01 4.33
N LEU A 119 6.32 -1.19 4.54
CA LEU A 119 5.15 -1.38 5.39
C LEU A 119 5.42 -0.97 6.85
N LEU A 120 6.61 -1.29 7.39
CA LEU A 120 6.97 -0.87 8.74
C LEU A 120 7.13 0.66 8.85
N LYS A 121 7.79 1.30 7.88
CA LYS A 121 7.87 2.78 7.80
C LYS A 121 6.47 3.40 7.77
N LEU A 122 5.58 2.83 6.97
CA LEU A 122 4.20 3.28 6.85
C LEU A 122 3.44 3.13 8.17
N ALA A 123 3.54 1.97 8.82
CA ALA A 123 2.91 1.71 10.12
C ALA A 123 3.43 2.65 11.23
N CYS A 124 4.72 2.98 11.20
CA CYS A 124 5.31 4.00 12.08
C CYS A 124 4.87 5.43 11.72
N GLY A 125 4.17 5.65 10.61
CA GLY A 125 3.74 6.96 10.12
C GLY A 125 4.89 7.79 9.53
N LEU A 126 6.04 7.19 9.24
CA LEU A 126 7.19 7.86 8.63
C LEU A 126 6.99 8.12 7.13
N ASP A 127 6.11 7.34 6.51
CA ASP A 127 5.80 7.43 5.08
C ASP A 127 4.49 8.18 4.81
N SER A 128 3.99 8.98 5.75
CA SER A 128 2.71 9.71 5.66
C SER A 128 2.90 11.17 5.26
N VAL A 129 1.90 11.78 4.60
CA VAL A 129 1.88 13.23 4.27
C VAL A 129 2.12 14.08 5.52
N VAL A 130 1.51 13.66 6.63
CA VAL A 130 1.79 14.18 7.97
C VAL A 130 2.47 13.07 8.75
N VAL A 131 3.75 13.28 9.05
CA VAL A 131 4.57 12.30 9.79
C VAL A 131 3.98 12.08 11.17
N GLY A 132 3.92 10.82 11.60
CA GLY A 132 3.48 10.45 12.94
C GLY A 132 1.97 10.36 13.13
N LYS A 133 1.13 10.65 12.13
CA LYS A 133 -0.34 10.54 12.28
C LYS A 133 -0.76 9.11 12.64
N ASN A 134 -1.52 8.94 13.74
CA ASN A 134 -2.00 7.63 14.21
C ASN A 134 -2.98 6.94 13.23
N GLU A 135 -3.64 7.73 12.39
CA GLU A 135 -4.69 7.25 11.47
C GLU A 135 -4.22 6.10 10.58
N ILE A 136 -2.99 6.17 10.05
CA ILE A 136 -2.48 5.14 9.15
C ILE A 136 -2.38 3.79 9.84
N LEU A 137 -1.93 3.74 11.10
CA LEU A 137 -1.82 2.48 11.85
C LEU A 137 -3.19 1.82 12.03
N ASN A 138 -4.25 2.62 12.26
CA ASN A 138 -5.61 2.12 12.36
C ASN A 138 -6.14 1.66 11.00
N GLN A 139 -5.86 2.40 9.92
CA GLN A 139 -6.20 1.97 8.55
C GLN A 139 -5.53 0.64 8.18
N LEU A 140 -4.27 0.42 8.57
CA LEU A 140 -3.59 -0.87 8.40
C LEU A 140 -4.30 -2.01 9.15
N LYS A 141 -4.72 -1.77 10.40
CA LYS A 141 -5.47 -2.74 11.22
C LYS A 141 -6.81 -3.08 10.59
N THR A 142 -7.53 -2.08 10.09
CA THR A 142 -8.82 -2.27 9.41
C THR A 142 -8.63 -3.05 8.11
N ALA A 143 -7.70 -2.63 7.25
CA ALA A 143 -7.46 -3.28 5.96
C ALA A 143 -7.10 -4.77 6.10
N ILE A 144 -6.24 -5.13 7.06
CA ILE A 144 -5.91 -6.55 7.28
C ILE A 144 -7.09 -7.32 7.89
N ALA A 145 -7.91 -6.70 8.76
CA ALA A 145 -9.10 -7.34 9.31
C ALA A 145 -10.15 -7.63 8.23
N GLU A 146 -10.44 -6.66 7.37
CA GLU A 146 -11.36 -6.82 6.24
C GLU A 146 -10.86 -7.85 5.23
N SER A 147 -9.54 -7.89 4.98
CA SER A 147 -8.93 -8.89 4.10
C SER A 147 -8.95 -10.31 4.70
N LYS A 148 -8.96 -10.45 6.03
CA LYS A 148 -9.15 -11.72 6.73
C LYS A 148 -10.59 -12.19 6.60
N GLU A 149 -11.55 -11.29 6.81
CA GLU A 149 -12.99 -11.56 6.68
C GLU A 149 -13.37 -11.97 5.25
N SER A 150 -12.84 -11.25 4.25
CA SER A 150 -13.07 -11.51 2.83
C SER A 150 -12.28 -12.70 2.28
N LYS A 151 -11.45 -13.36 3.11
CA LYS A 151 -10.58 -14.49 2.73
C LYS A 151 -9.65 -14.18 1.55
N THR A 152 -9.27 -12.92 1.39
CA THR A 152 -8.33 -12.45 0.38
C THR A 152 -6.89 -12.55 0.89
N SER A 153 -6.68 -12.31 2.18
CA SER A 153 -5.41 -12.57 2.87
C SER A 153 -5.26 -14.03 3.31
N GLY A 154 -4.02 -14.46 3.54
CA GLY A 154 -3.71 -15.79 4.07
C GLY A 154 -2.61 -15.73 5.14
N ARG A 155 -1.94 -16.86 5.38
CA ARG A 155 -0.97 -17.02 6.47
C ARG A 155 0.18 -16.01 6.38
N VAL A 156 0.64 -15.70 5.17
CA VAL A 156 1.85 -14.90 4.96
C VAL A 156 1.57 -13.42 5.21
N LEU A 157 0.58 -12.84 4.51
CA LEU A 157 0.21 -11.43 4.68
C LEU A 157 -0.35 -11.16 6.07
N ASN A 158 -1.12 -12.09 6.65
CA ASN A 158 -1.60 -11.96 8.04
C ASN A 158 -0.42 -11.80 9.00
N LYS A 159 0.56 -12.70 8.92
CA LYS A 159 1.74 -12.65 9.78
C LYS A 159 2.56 -11.37 9.56
N LEU A 160 2.72 -10.94 8.31
CA LEU A 160 3.42 -9.70 7.96
C LEU A 160 2.76 -8.50 8.62
N PHE A 161 1.48 -8.28 8.35
CA PHE A 161 0.75 -7.11 8.84
C PHE A 161 0.66 -7.11 10.36
N ASP A 162 0.30 -8.25 10.98
CA ASP A 162 0.19 -8.35 12.44
C ASP A 162 1.55 -8.07 13.12
N THR A 163 2.66 -8.53 12.51
CA THR A 163 4.01 -8.25 13.02
C THR A 163 4.41 -6.79 12.84
N CYS A 164 4.20 -6.21 11.65
CA CYS A 164 4.51 -4.81 11.38
C CYS A 164 3.69 -3.86 12.27
N ILE A 165 2.40 -4.13 12.46
CA ILE A 165 1.52 -3.34 13.34
C ILE A 165 2.01 -3.40 14.79
N ARG A 166 2.37 -4.59 15.29
CA ARG A 166 2.89 -4.76 16.65
C ARG A 166 4.19 -4.00 16.86
N VAL A 167 5.16 -4.17 15.97
CA VAL A 167 6.47 -3.51 16.07
C VAL A 167 6.33 -2.00 15.92
N ALA A 168 5.50 -1.53 14.98
CA ALA A 168 5.24 -0.10 14.81
C ALA A 168 4.56 0.51 16.05
N THR A 169 3.63 -0.21 16.69
CA THR A 169 3.01 0.26 17.94
C THR A 169 4.06 0.49 19.02
N GLN A 170 4.96 -0.47 19.23
CA GLN A 170 6.07 -0.33 20.19
C GLN A 170 7.01 0.83 19.86
N ILE A 171 7.38 0.99 18.58
CA ILE A 171 8.23 2.10 18.13
C ILE A 171 7.54 3.44 18.42
N ARG A 172 6.25 3.55 18.12
CA ARG A 172 5.49 4.80 18.32
C ARG A 172 5.38 5.17 19.80
N GLU A 173 5.11 4.18 20.66
CA GLU A 173 5.09 4.35 22.13
C GLU A 173 6.47 4.73 22.68
N ALA A 174 7.53 4.07 22.23
CA ALA A 174 8.88 4.32 22.74
C ALA A 174 9.48 5.66 22.29
N THR A 175 9.07 6.17 21.12
CA THR A 175 9.64 7.39 20.52
C THR A 175 8.77 8.62 20.70
N GLY A 176 7.50 8.45 21.07
CA GLY A 176 6.53 9.55 21.10
C GLY A 176 6.22 10.14 19.71
N ILE A 177 6.57 9.46 18.60
CA ILE A 177 6.36 10.01 17.24
C ILE A 177 4.89 10.29 16.92
N GLY A 178 3.96 9.64 17.63
CA GLY A 178 2.53 9.89 17.52
C GLY A 178 1.99 10.99 18.44
N GLU A 179 2.83 11.57 19.30
CA GLU A 179 2.46 12.64 20.22
C GLU A 179 2.58 14.01 19.54
N ASN A 180 1.70 14.95 19.89
CA ASN A 180 1.69 16.33 19.38
C ASN A 180 1.72 16.44 17.83
N VAL A 181 1.15 15.46 17.14
CA VAL A 181 1.11 15.46 15.68
C VAL A 181 0.17 16.56 15.21
N VAL A 182 0.75 17.59 14.61
CA VAL A 182 0.03 18.68 13.97
C VAL A 182 -0.68 18.13 12.73
N SER A 183 -2.01 18.15 12.70
CA SER A 183 -2.79 17.63 11.57
C SER A 183 -2.64 18.53 10.34
N LEU A 184 -3.03 18.03 9.16
CA LEU A 184 -3.07 18.85 7.95
C LEU A 184 -4.01 20.06 8.11
N GLY A 185 -5.09 19.91 8.88
CA GLY A 185 -5.99 21.00 9.24
C GLY A 185 -5.30 22.03 10.13
N ASP A 186 -4.54 21.59 11.13
CA ASP A 186 -3.79 22.49 12.00
C ASP A 186 -2.70 23.25 11.23
N ILE A 187 -2.03 22.58 10.28
CA ILE A 187 -1.08 23.23 9.35
C ILE A 187 -1.81 24.24 8.47
N ALA A 188 -2.96 23.89 7.90
CA ALA A 188 -3.74 24.78 7.05
C ALA A 188 -4.26 26.02 7.81
N VAL A 189 -4.74 25.84 9.04
CA VAL A 189 -5.16 26.93 9.93
C VAL A 189 -3.97 27.82 10.26
N LYS A 190 -2.82 27.25 10.65
CA LYS A 190 -1.60 28.00 10.91
C LYS A 190 -1.18 28.84 9.69
N ILE A 191 -1.17 28.25 8.49
CA ILE A 191 -0.87 28.96 7.25
C ILE A 191 -1.89 30.06 6.97
N ALA A 192 -3.17 29.83 7.24
CA ALA A 192 -4.22 30.84 7.08
C ALA A 192 -4.04 32.00 8.09
N GLU A 193 -3.72 31.71 9.34
CA GLU A 193 -3.44 32.72 10.38
C GLU A 193 -2.20 33.56 10.04
N GLU A 194 -1.12 32.93 9.58
CA GLU A 194 0.10 33.60 9.12
C GLU A 194 -0.19 34.53 7.93
N ASN A 195 -0.93 34.06 6.93
CA ASN A 195 -1.27 34.85 5.74
C ASN A 195 -2.32 35.93 6.00
N ALA A 196 -3.23 35.72 6.95
CA ALA A 196 -4.24 36.70 7.35
C ALA A 196 -3.71 37.73 8.37
N GLY A 197 -2.47 37.57 8.86
CA GLY A 197 -1.86 38.46 9.85
C GLY A 197 -2.52 38.37 11.24
N ILE A 198 -3.10 37.23 11.59
CA ILE A 198 -3.82 37.00 12.86
C ILE A 198 -2.86 36.55 13.97
N ASP A 199 -1.54 36.60 13.75
CA ASP A 199 -0.56 36.18 14.74
C ASP A 199 -0.63 37.06 16.00
N LYS A 200 -1.27 36.53 17.04
CA LYS A 200 -1.35 37.14 18.38
C LYS A 200 0.02 36.99 19.07
N LYS A 201 0.98 37.77 18.61
CA LYS A 201 2.15 38.19 19.39
C LYS A 201 2.32 39.70 19.29
N LYS A 202 1.48 40.41 20.04
CA LYS A 202 1.83 41.65 20.75
C LYS A 202 1.52 41.45 22.22
#